data_AF-A0A0A1VMF7-F1
#
_entry.id   AF-A0A0A1VMF7-F1
#
_cell.length_a   1.000
_cell.length_b   1.000
_cell.length_c   1.000
_cell.angle_alpha   90.00
_cell.angle_beta   90.00
_cell.angle_gamma   90.00
#
_symmetry.space_group_name_H-M   'P 1'
#
loop_
_entity.id
_entity.type
_entity.pdbx_description
1 polymer ?
#
loop_
_entity_poly.entity_id
_entity_poly.type
_entity_poly.pdbx_seq_one_letter_code
_entity_poly.pdbx_strand_id
1 'polypeptide(L)'
;MEILGVSGSLLRGNQQPRSAAPAEPAVEPLLKPERLAYLAFQRTVLDWRDNAHAEILSAMVTLHREFTRYIDYQLDDMGVFSGWFADPADEVLAPEFAQQIQAPMSACLRRQEAALKAIAEKEASGQENLVHFRTVELATGCACLTGLDFKPSAHKAMIEKLHAKLLGTNGIAPDLCNQATHLANQMIQERHAC
;
A
#
# COMPACT_ATOMS: atom_id res chain seq x y z
N MET A 1 -85.07 -33.67 -43.38
CA MET A 1 -83.91 -32.82 -43.07
C MET A 1 -84.41 -31.37 -43.14
N GLU A 2 -85.04 -30.80 -42.11
CA GLU A 2 -84.46 -30.36 -40.82
C GLU A 2 -83.18 -29.53 -41.08
N ILE A 3 -83.01 -28.26 -40.69
CA ILE A 3 -83.51 -27.50 -39.52
C ILE A 3 -83.58 -25.98 -39.83
N LEU A 4 -84.57 -25.30 -39.22
CA LEU A 4 -84.73 -23.86 -39.01
C LEU A 4 -83.57 -23.21 -38.22
N GLY A 5 -82.99 -22.12 -38.70
CA GLY A 5 -82.02 -21.30 -37.95
C GLY A 5 -82.56 -19.91 -37.63
N VAL A 6 -83.27 -19.79 -36.51
CA VAL A 6 -83.89 -18.57 -35.96
C VAL A 6 -82.85 -17.56 -35.46
N SER A 7 -83.12 -16.28 -35.72
CA SER A 7 -82.51 -15.11 -35.06
C SER A 7 -82.62 -15.21 -33.54
N GLY A 8 -81.48 -15.24 -32.86
CA GLY A 8 -81.38 -15.17 -31.40
C GLY A 8 -80.52 -13.98 -30.97
N SER A 9 -81.18 -12.99 -30.40
CA SER A 9 -80.63 -11.73 -29.90
C SER A 9 -79.72 -11.92 -28.67
N LEU A 10 -78.65 -11.11 -28.64
CA LEU A 10 -78.03 -10.45 -27.48
C LEU A 10 -78.12 -11.16 -26.11
N LEU A 11 -77.02 -11.76 -25.69
CA LEU A 11 -76.55 -11.67 -24.30
C LEU A 11 -75.07 -11.32 -24.30
N ARG A 12 -74.82 -10.00 -24.36
CA ARG A 12 -73.55 -9.36 -24.03
C ARG A 12 -73.28 -9.64 -22.55
N GLY A 13 -72.51 -10.68 -22.27
CA GLY A 13 -71.94 -10.89 -20.94
C GLY A 13 -71.09 -9.68 -20.57
N ASN A 14 -71.52 -8.93 -19.56
CA ASN A 14 -70.73 -7.89 -18.91
C ASN A 14 -69.43 -8.52 -18.35
N GLN A 15 -68.36 -8.52 -19.15
CA GLN A 15 -67.01 -8.60 -18.59
C GLN A 15 -66.69 -7.25 -17.99
N GLN A 16 -66.99 -7.14 -16.69
CA GLN A 16 -66.44 -6.10 -15.83
C GLN A 16 -64.91 -6.12 -16.00
N PRO A 17 -64.25 -4.99 -16.32
CA PRO A 17 -62.80 -4.96 -16.36
C PRO A 17 -62.32 -5.29 -14.94
N ARG A 18 -61.66 -6.44 -14.77
CA ARG A 18 -60.90 -6.72 -13.54
C ARG A 18 -59.91 -5.57 -13.42
N SER A 19 -60.17 -4.68 -12.46
CA SER A 19 -59.24 -3.65 -12.05
C SER A 19 -57.89 -4.33 -11.83
N ALA A 20 -56.89 -3.99 -12.63
CA ALA A 20 -55.53 -4.44 -12.41
C ALA A 20 -55.17 -4.04 -10.98
N ALA A 21 -54.84 -5.02 -10.14
CA ALA A 21 -54.34 -4.74 -8.81
C ALA A 21 -53.20 -3.71 -8.94
N PRO A 22 -53.15 -2.69 -8.07
CA PRO A 22 -52.05 -1.73 -8.10
C PRO A 22 -50.75 -2.54 -8.03
N ALA A 23 -49.91 -2.40 -9.05
CA ALA A 23 -48.60 -3.02 -9.04
C ALA A 23 -47.90 -2.57 -7.74
N GLU A 24 -47.57 -3.53 -6.87
CA GLU A 24 -46.77 -3.22 -5.69
C GLU A 24 -45.54 -2.45 -6.17
N PRO A 25 -45.19 -1.31 -5.53
CA PRO A 25 -44.01 -0.57 -5.93
C PRO A 25 -42.82 -1.53 -5.83
N ALA A 26 -42.07 -1.67 -6.93
CA ALA A 26 -40.89 -2.51 -6.95
C ALA A 26 -40.00 -2.12 -5.76
N VAL A 27 -39.80 -3.05 -4.83
CA VAL A 27 -38.97 -2.81 -3.65
C VAL A 27 -37.56 -2.59 -4.15
N GLU A 28 -37.05 -1.37 -4.02
CA GLU A 28 -35.65 -1.10 -4.34
C GLU A 28 -34.77 -2.05 -3.52
N PRO A 29 -33.80 -2.75 -4.16
CA PRO A 29 -32.89 -3.60 -3.44
C PRO A 29 -32.14 -2.76 -2.40
N LEU A 30 -32.25 -3.14 -1.12
CA LEU A 30 -31.58 -2.48 0.01
C LEU A 30 -30.05 -2.37 -0.18
N LEU A 31 -29.47 -3.23 -1.03
CA LEU A 31 -28.05 -3.25 -1.37
C LEU A 31 -27.89 -3.24 -2.90
N LYS A 32 -27.30 -2.15 -3.42
CA LYS A 32 -26.92 -2.03 -4.83
C LYS A 32 -25.64 -2.85 -5.07
N PRO A 33 -25.59 -3.78 -6.03
CA PRO A 33 -24.40 -4.59 -6.33
C PRO A 33 -23.12 -3.78 -6.54
N GLU A 34 -23.24 -2.61 -7.18
CA GLU A 34 -22.13 -1.68 -7.41
C GLU A 34 -21.50 -1.17 -6.11
N ARG A 35 -22.32 -0.90 -5.09
CA ARG A 35 -21.85 -0.48 -3.77
C ARG A 35 -21.10 -1.61 -3.06
N LEU A 36 -21.55 -2.86 -3.23
CA LEU A 36 -20.86 -4.02 -2.68
C LEU A 36 -19.50 -4.24 -3.37
N ALA A 37 -19.44 -4.07 -4.69
CA ALA A 37 -18.19 -4.14 -5.45
C ALA A 37 -17.19 -3.07 -5.01
N TYR A 38 -17.64 -1.81 -4.85
CA TYR A 38 -16.80 -0.72 -4.35
C TYR A 38 -16.26 -1.01 -2.93
N LEU A 39 -17.10 -1.51 -2.02
CA LEU A 39 -16.67 -1.85 -0.66
C LEU A 39 -15.67 -3.01 -0.65
N ALA A 40 -15.85 -4.02 -1.51
CA ALA A 40 -14.91 -5.14 -1.65
C ALA A 40 -13.56 -4.67 -2.19
N PHE A 41 -13.57 -3.77 -3.17
CA PHE A 41 -12.38 -3.09 -3.66
C PHE A 41 -11.68 -2.31 -2.54
N GLN A 42 -12.40 -1.41 -1.86
CA GLN A 42 -11.85 -0.60 -0.78
C GLN A 42 -11.19 -1.47 0.29
N ARG A 43 -11.83 -2.58 0.67
CA ARG A 43 -11.25 -3.53 1.61
C ARG A 43 -9.94 -4.12 1.09
N THR A 44 -9.90 -4.55 -0.16
CA THR A 44 -8.69 -5.12 -0.77
C THR A 44 -7.52 -4.13 -0.76
N VAL A 45 -7.79 -2.85 -1.02
CA VAL A 45 -6.77 -1.78 -0.96
C VAL A 45 -6.29 -1.53 0.47
N LEU A 46 -7.20 -1.52 1.45
CA LEU A 46 -6.85 -1.33 2.86
C LEU A 46 -6.06 -2.53 3.41
N ASP A 47 -6.44 -3.76 3.04
CA ASP A 47 -5.71 -4.97 3.41
C ASP A 47 -4.28 -4.93 2.82
N TRP A 48 -4.12 -4.46 1.58
CA TRP A 48 -2.80 -4.22 0.99
C TRP A 48 -1.99 -3.18 1.78
N ARG A 49 -2.59 -2.05 2.17
CA ARG A 49 -1.91 -1.00 2.94
C ARG A 49 -1.36 -1.55 4.25
N ASP A 50 -2.20 -2.29 4.98
CA ASP A 50 -1.83 -2.84 6.28
C ASP A 50 -0.70 -3.87 6.14
N ASN A 51 -0.75 -4.69 5.09
CA ASN A 51 0.35 -5.59 4.75
C ASN A 51 1.63 -4.84 4.36
N ALA A 52 1.52 -3.76 3.58
CA ALA A 52 2.66 -2.92 3.21
C ALA A 52 3.31 -2.29 4.45
N HIS A 53 2.53 -1.78 5.41
CA HIS A 53 3.04 -1.25 6.68
C HIS A 53 3.83 -2.33 7.44
N ALA A 54 3.25 -3.51 7.60
CA ALA A 54 3.88 -4.62 8.30
C ALA A 54 5.20 -5.03 7.63
N GLU A 55 5.22 -5.20 6.31
CA GLU A 55 6.41 -5.57 5.53
C GLU A 55 7.49 -4.49 5.58
N ILE A 56 7.13 -3.21 5.43
CA ILE A 56 8.08 -2.09 5.47
C ILE A 56 8.75 -2.01 6.84
N LEU A 57 7.96 -2.05 7.92
CA LEU A 57 8.50 -1.97 9.28
C LEU A 57 9.36 -3.19 9.62
N SER A 58 8.86 -4.40 9.32
CA SER A 58 9.59 -5.65 9.57
C SER A 58 10.92 -5.68 8.81
N ALA A 59 10.90 -5.30 7.52
CA ALA A 59 12.10 -5.21 6.71
C ALA A 59 13.07 -4.19 7.30
N MET A 60 12.65 -2.95 7.56
CA MET A 60 13.55 -1.91 8.05
C MET A 60 14.16 -2.27 9.41
N VAL A 61 13.39 -2.86 10.33
CA VAL A 61 13.90 -3.33 11.64
C VAL A 61 14.98 -4.40 11.45
N THR A 62 14.73 -5.35 10.55
CA THR A 62 15.70 -6.41 10.23
C THR A 62 16.97 -5.82 9.64
N LEU A 63 16.84 -4.98 8.61
CA LEU A 63 17.98 -4.38 7.92
C LEU A 63 18.80 -3.47 8.85
N HIS A 64 18.15 -2.65 9.68
CA HIS A 64 18.82 -1.84 10.70
C HIS A 64 19.63 -2.70 11.67
N ARG A 65 19.06 -3.82 12.13
CA ARG A 65 19.75 -4.74 13.06
C ARG A 65 20.96 -5.40 12.39
N GLU A 66 20.82 -5.90 11.17
CA GLU A 66 21.94 -6.52 10.45
C GLU A 66 23.04 -5.49 10.16
N PHE A 67 22.67 -4.27 9.76
CA PHE A 67 23.63 -3.21 9.51
C PHE A 67 24.35 -2.74 10.79
N THR A 68 23.64 -2.70 11.92
CA THR A 68 24.25 -2.43 13.24
C THR A 68 25.31 -3.48 13.57
N ARG A 69 25.00 -4.77 13.37
CA ARG A 69 25.98 -5.85 13.58
C ARG A 69 27.18 -5.75 12.64
N TYR A 70 26.97 -5.32 11.41
CA TYR A 70 28.07 -5.06 10.48
C TYR A 70 28.98 -3.96 11.02
N ILE A 71 28.42 -2.84 11.51
CA ILE A 71 29.19 -1.77 12.13
C ILE A 71 29.96 -2.28 13.36
N ASP A 72 29.31 -3.05 14.24
CA ASP A 72 29.95 -3.66 15.42
C ASP A 72 31.18 -4.48 15.00
N TYR A 73 31.01 -5.38 14.03
CA TYR A 73 32.08 -6.22 13.50
C TYR A 73 33.25 -5.42 12.92
N GLN A 74 32.95 -4.39 12.11
CA GLN A 74 33.99 -3.56 11.49
C GLN A 74 34.77 -2.74 12.53
N LEU A 75 34.09 -2.24 13.57
CA LEU A 75 34.74 -1.49 14.64
C LEU A 75 35.62 -2.39 15.52
N ASP A 76 35.19 -3.62 15.76
CA ASP A 76 35.98 -4.61 16.50
C ASP A 76 37.26 -5.02 15.72
N ASP A 77 37.16 -5.18 14.39
CA ASP A 77 38.28 -5.57 13.52
C ASP A 77 39.35 -4.47 13.38
N MET A 78 38.95 -3.19 13.44
CA MET A 78 39.88 -2.05 13.39
C MET A 78 40.83 -1.94 14.60
N GLY A 79 40.60 -2.71 15.66
CA GLY A 79 41.47 -2.79 16.84
C GLY A 79 41.67 -1.45 17.59
N VAL A 80 42.46 -1.49 18.67
CA VAL A 80 42.67 -0.33 19.57
C VAL A 80 43.63 0.73 19.00
N PHE A 81 44.33 0.43 17.88
CA PHE A 81 45.48 1.19 17.40
C PHE A 81 45.22 2.09 16.17
N SER A 82 44.02 2.11 15.60
CA SER A 82 43.67 2.91 14.41
C SER A 82 43.34 4.40 14.68
N GLY A 83 43.34 4.82 15.95
CA GLY A 83 42.66 6.03 16.42
C GLY A 83 43.23 7.41 16.08
N TRP A 84 44.11 7.58 15.08
CA TRP A 84 44.72 8.90 14.78
C TRP A 84 44.13 9.61 13.56
N PHE A 85 43.60 8.87 12.58
CA PHE A 85 42.92 9.42 11.39
C PHE A 85 41.79 8.47 10.97
N ALA A 86 40.65 8.56 11.65
CA ALA A 86 39.48 7.78 11.28
C ALA A 86 38.75 8.50 10.14
N ASP A 87 38.45 7.77 9.08
CA ASP A 87 37.70 8.29 7.94
C ASP A 87 36.25 8.67 8.35
N PRO A 88 35.60 9.59 7.64
CA PRO A 88 34.22 9.97 7.92
C PRO A 88 33.27 8.76 7.84
N ALA A 89 32.41 8.61 8.85
CA ALA A 89 31.52 7.46 8.95
C ALA A 89 30.50 7.36 7.81
N ASP A 90 30.02 8.49 7.30
CA ASP A 90 29.11 8.53 6.16
C ASP A 90 29.79 8.08 4.86
N GLU A 91 31.07 8.39 4.67
CA GLU A 91 31.84 7.93 3.51
C GLU A 91 32.16 6.43 3.61
N VAL A 92 32.63 5.98 4.77
CA VAL A 92 32.98 4.56 4.99
C VAL A 92 31.76 3.66 4.88
N LEU A 93 30.62 4.07 5.45
CA LEU A 93 29.43 3.22 5.53
C LEU A 93 28.48 3.37 4.33
N ALA A 94 28.67 4.37 3.45
CA ALA A 94 27.77 4.58 2.32
C ALA A 94 27.66 3.39 1.35
N PRO A 95 28.75 2.74 0.91
CA PRO A 95 28.66 1.61 -0.01
C PRO A 95 27.87 0.44 0.59
N GLU A 96 28.13 0.10 1.84
CA GLU A 96 27.47 -1.00 2.53
C GLU A 96 26.05 -0.64 2.94
N PHE A 97 25.75 0.61 3.24
CA PHE A 97 24.37 1.06 3.42
C PHE A 97 23.57 0.89 2.13
N ALA A 98 24.14 1.27 0.98
CA ALA A 98 23.49 1.10 -0.31
C ALA A 98 23.18 -0.38 -0.59
N GLN A 99 24.11 -1.27 -0.27
CA GLN A 99 23.97 -2.70 -0.49
C GLN A 99 23.05 -3.38 0.52
N GLN A 100 23.19 -3.08 1.82
CA GLN A 100 22.53 -3.80 2.90
C GLN A 100 21.17 -3.20 3.28
N ILE A 101 20.94 -1.90 3.05
CA ILE A 101 19.68 -1.24 3.39
C ILE A 101 18.94 -0.79 2.14
N GLN A 102 19.56 0.07 1.33
CA GLN A 102 18.86 0.72 0.22
C GLN A 102 18.35 -0.29 -0.81
N ALA A 103 19.20 -1.21 -1.29
CA ALA A 103 18.80 -2.17 -2.32
C ALA A 103 17.71 -3.14 -1.84
N PRO A 104 17.84 -3.80 -0.67
CA PRO A 104 16.78 -4.69 -0.16
C PRO A 104 15.48 -3.96 0.11
N MET A 105 15.54 -2.76 0.69
CA MET A 105 14.32 -1.97 0.95
C MET A 105 13.68 -1.52 -0.36
N SER A 106 14.46 -1.10 -1.36
CA SER A 106 13.94 -0.76 -2.69
C SER A 106 13.26 -1.96 -3.37
N ALA A 107 13.83 -3.16 -3.23
CA ALA A 107 13.20 -4.40 -3.72
C ALA A 107 11.88 -4.69 -2.99
N CYS A 108 11.83 -4.49 -1.66
CA CYS A 108 10.60 -4.60 -0.88
C CYS A 108 9.52 -3.65 -1.41
N LEU A 109 9.85 -2.37 -1.61
CA LEU A 109 8.92 -1.35 -2.12
C LEU A 109 8.39 -1.71 -3.52
N ARG A 110 9.26 -2.14 -4.44
CA ARG A 110 8.84 -2.59 -5.78
C ARG A 110 7.85 -3.75 -5.75
N ARG A 111 7.99 -4.69 -4.80
CA ARG A 111 6.99 -5.76 -4.61
C ARG A 111 5.64 -5.20 -4.17
N GLN A 112 5.63 -4.20 -3.29
CA GLN A 112 4.39 -3.56 -2.85
C GLN A 112 3.74 -2.76 -3.99
N GLU A 113 4.53 -2.05 -4.79
CA GLU A 113 4.05 -1.36 -6.00
C GLU A 113 3.41 -2.33 -6.99
N ALA A 114 4.08 -3.46 -7.26
CA ALA A 114 3.55 -4.49 -8.15
C ALA A 114 2.25 -5.11 -7.61
N ALA A 115 2.17 -5.36 -6.30
CA ALA A 115 0.97 -5.88 -5.67
C ALA A 115 -0.21 -4.89 -5.79
N LEU A 116 0.05 -3.60 -5.59
CA LEU A 116 -0.97 -2.57 -5.74
C LEU A 116 -1.39 -2.38 -7.20
N LYS A 117 -0.45 -2.41 -8.14
CA LYS A 117 -0.74 -2.39 -9.58
C LYS A 117 -1.62 -3.56 -9.99
N ALA A 118 -1.37 -4.77 -9.48
CA ALA A 118 -2.21 -5.94 -9.76
C ALA A 118 -3.66 -5.77 -9.27
N ILE A 119 -3.87 -5.09 -8.13
CA ILE A 119 -5.22 -4.73 -7.66
C ILE A 119 -5.88 -3.75 -8.63
N ALA A 120 -5.14 -2.71 -9.05
CA ALA A 120 -5.63 -1.70 -9.99
C ALA A 120 -6.01 -2.28 -11.37
N GLU A 121 -5.21 -3.21 -11.89
CA GLU A 121 -5.44 -3.91 -13.16
C GLU A 121 -6.68 -4.80 -13.12
N LYS A 122 -6.85 -5.56 -12.03
CA LYS A 122 -8.02 -6.45 -11.84
C LYS A 122 -9.34 -5.68 -11.87
N GLU A 123 -9.33 -4.44 -11.42
CA GLU A 123 -10.49 -3.55 -11.39
C GLU A 123 -10.63 -2.69 -12.66
N ALA A 124 -9.84 -2.97 -13.69
CA ALA A 124 -9.81 -2.27 -14.98
C ALA A 124 -9.64 -0.74 -14.86
N SER A 125 -8.94 -0.28 -13.82
CA SER A 125 -8.87 1.15 -13.48
C SER A 125 -7.94 1.97 -14.40
N GLY A 126 -7.16 1.35 -15.29
CA GLY A 126 -6.26 2.04 -16.23
C GLY A 126 -5.13 2.85 -15.58
N GLN A 127 -4.88 2.65 -14.28
CA GLN A 127 -4.00 3.49 -13.47
C GLN A 127 -2.56 3.00 -13.48
N GLU A 128 -1.84 3.24 -14.58
CA GLU A 128 -0.44 2.81 -14.70
C GLU A 128 0.59 3.78 -14.09
N ASN A 129 0.24 5.05 -13.89
CA ASN A 129 1.23 6.11 -13.63
C ASN A 129 1.36 6.58 -12.17
N LEU A 130 0.60 6.01 -11.23
CA LEU A 130 0.45 6.62 -9.88
C LEU A 130 1.03 5.80 -8.72
N VAL A 131 1.59 4.62 -8.97
CA VAL A 131 1.90 3.66 -7.91
C VAL A 131 3.40 3.53 -7.66
N HIS A 132 4.04 4.62 -7.20
CA HIS A 132 5.46 4.60 -6.90
C HIS A 132 5.80 5.23 -5.54
N PHE A 133 6.64 4.54 -4.77
CA PHE A 133 7.26 5.08 -3.57
C PHE A 133 8.39 6.01 -3.94
N ARG A 134 8.50 7.11 -3.20
CA ARG A 134 9.64 8.03 -3.24
C ARG A 134 10.74 7.49 -2.34
N THR A 135 11.92 7.28 -2.92
CA THR A 135 13.07 6.65 -2.25
C THR A 135 14.26 7.58 -2.06
N VAL A 136 14.08 8.90 -2.24
CA VAL A 136 15.15 9.90 -2.12
C VAL A 136 15.80 9.88 -0.73
N GLU A 137 14.98 9.83 0.33
CA GLU A 137 15.46 9.75 1.72
C GLU A 137 16.19 8.44 2.01
N LEU A 138 15.78 7.35 1.37
CA LEU A 138 16.47 6.06 1.48
C LEU A 138 17.85 6.12 0.80
N ALA A 139 17.97 6.77 -0.36
CA ALA A 139 19.23 6.90 -1.09
C ALA A 139 20.27 7.76 -0.37
N THR A 140 19.83 8.67 0.49
CA THR A 140 20.69 9.59 1.26
C THR A 140 20.81 9.20 2.73
N GLY A 141 20.42 7.97 3.09
CA GLY A 141 20.30 7.53 4.48
C GLY A 141 21.57 7.69 5.33
N CYS A 142 22.76 7.46 4.76
CA CYS A 142 24.03 7.64 5.48
C CYS A 142 24.39 9.10 5.78
N ALA A 143 23.79 10.09 5.10
CA ALA A 143 24.09 11.51 5.34
C ALA A 143 23.73 11.95 6.77
N CYS A 144 22.94 11.18 7.53
CA CYS A 144 22.75 11.46 8.95
C CYS A 144 24.05 11.34 9.77
N LEU A 145 25.00 10.55 9.30
CA LEU A 145 26.28 10.28 9.98
C LEU A 145 27.33 11.35 9.73
N THR A 146 27.10 12.30 8.82
CA THR A 146 28.04 13.39 8.55
C THR A 146 28.48 14.09 9.84
N GLY A 147 29.79 14.30 9.97
CA GLY A 147 30.43 14.87 11.16
C GLY A 147 30.76 13.85 12.26
N LEU A 148 30.55 12.56 12.02
CA LEU A 148 31.08 11.48 12.86
C LEU A 148 32.24 10.78 12.14
N ASP A 149 33.28 10.43 12.90
CA ASP A 149 34.36 9.58 12.40
C ASP A 149 34.00 8.11 12.63
N PHE A 150 34.43 7.22 11.74
CA PHE A 150 34.23 5.79 11.89
C PHE A 150 35.22 5.19 12.90
N LYS A 151 34.85 5.22 14.20
CA LYS A 151 35.69 4.71 15.29
C LYS A 151 34.88 4.22 16.49
N PRO A 152 35.44 3.34 17.35
CA PRO A 152 34.70 2.78 18.49
C PRO A 152 34.10 3.82 19.44
N SER A 153 34.77 4.96 19.66
CA SER A 153 34.25 6.01 20.54
C SER A 153 33.03 6.75 19.98
N ALA A 154 32.80 6.71 18.67
CA ALA A 154 31.62 7.28 18.02
C ALA A 154 30.50 6.25 17.81
N HIS A 155 30.75 4.97 18.11
CA HIS A 155 29.84 3.84 17.87
C HIS A 155 28.39 4.12 18.28
N LYS A 156 28.20 4.44 19.57
CA LYS A 156 26.87 4.71 20.12
C LYS A 156 26.14 5.82 19.36
N ALA A 157 26.84 6.91 19.02
CA ALA A 157 26.26 8.02 18.28
C ALA A 157 25.88 7.63 16.84
N MET A 158 26.69 6.79 16.18
CA MET A 158 26.36 6.27 14.85
C MET A 158 25.09 5.43 14.88
N ILE A 159 24.99 4.48 15.82
CA ILE A 159 23.81 3.61 15.95
C ILE A 159 22.56 4.42 16.31
N GLU A 160 22.66 5.37 17.23
CA GLU A 160 21.52 6.24 17.60
C GLU A 160 21.03 7.08 16.41
N LYS A 161 21.94 7.67 15.63
CA LYS A 161 21.58 8.45 14.44
C LYS A 161 20.97 7.59 13.34
N LEU A 162 21.52 6.39 13.08
CA LEU A 162 20.97 5.43 12.13
C LEU A 162 19.58 4.97 12.55
N HIS A 163 19.40 4.63 13.82
CA HIS A 163 18.09 4.25 14.36
C HIS A 163 17.08 5.38 14.17
N ALA A 164 17.44 6.61 14.54
CA ALA A 164 16.57 7.77 14.38
C ALA A 164 16.22 8.02 12.90
N LYS A 165 17.18 7.87 11.98
CA LYS A 165 16.97 8.07 10.54
C LYS A 165 16.11 6.98 9.91
N LEU A 166 16.28 5.72 10.29
CA LEU A 166 15.56 4.60 9.69
C LEU A 166 14.19 4.35 10.33
N LEU A 167 14.14 4.36 11.66
CA LEU A 167 13.02 3.86 12.47
C LEU A 167 12.43 4.93 13.41
N GLY A 168 13.08 6.07 13.58
CA GLY A 168 12.56 7.17 14.39
C GLY A 168 11.23 7.71 13.85
N THR A 169 10.51 8.49 14.66
CA THR A 169 9.16 8.98 14.32
C THR A 169 9.08 9.78 13.02
N ASN A 170 10.17 10.46 12.65
CA ASN A 170 10.33 11.17 11.38
C ASN A 170 11.35 10.49 10.46
N GLY A 171 11.56 9.18 10.66
CA GLY A 171 12.49 8.36 9.91
C GLY A 171 11.88 7.85 8.61
N ILE A 172 12.70 7.11 7.87
CA ILE A 172 12.34 6.58 6.55
C ILE A 172 11.17 5.59 6.63
N ALA A 173 11.15 4.66 7.60
CA ALA A 173 10.09 3.65 7.64
C ALA A 173 8.70 4.25 7.90
N PRO A 174 8.49 5.17 8.86
CA PRO A 174 7.21 5.86 9.00
C PRO A 174 6.83 6.68 7.78
N ASP A 175 7.78 7.37 7.13
CA ASP A 175 7.50 8.09 5.88
C ASP A 175 7.00 7.15 4.78
N LEU A 176 7.65 6.00 4.58
CA LEU A 176 7.20 4.99 3.62
C LEU A 176 5.82 4.42 3.97
N CYS A 177 5.49 4.23 5.25
CA CYS A 177 4.15 3.83 5.67
C CYS A 177 3.10 4.93 5.38
N ASN A 178 3.45 6.19 5.58
CA ASN A 178 2.61 7.31 5.20
C ASN A 178 2.38 7.35 3.68
N GLN A 179 3.43 7.12 2.88
CA GLN A 179 3.32 7.00 1.43
C GLN A 179 2.37 5.86 1.03
N ALA A 180 2.48 4.67 1.64
CA ALA A 180 1.56 3.56 1.39
C ALA A 180 0.09 3.94 1.69
N THR A 181 -0.13 4.70 2.77
CA THR A 181 -1.45 5.22 3.13
C THR A 181 -1.98 6.19 2.07
N HIS A 182 -1.12 7.10 1.59
CA HIS A 182 -1.50 8.03 0.52
C HIS A 182 -1.86 7.32 -0.77
N LEU A 183 -1.05 6.33 -1.19
CA LEU A 183 -1.32 5.52 -2.37
C LEU A 183 -2.67 4.77 -2.26
N ALA A 184 -2.93 4.15 -1.11
CA ALA A 184 -4.21 3.49 -0.85
C ALA A 184 -5.39 4.45 -0.95
N ASN A 185 -5.29 5.63 -0.33
CA ASN A 185 -6.34 6.64 -0.36
C ASN A 185 -6.60 7.18 -1.77
N GLN A 186 -5.53 7.42 -2.55
CA GLN A 186 -5.64 7.86 -3.95
C GLN A 186 -6.42 6.82 -4.77
N MET A 187 -6.03 5.54 -4.68
CA MET A 187 -6.68 4.48 -5.43
C MET A 187 -8.17 4.30 -5.06
N ILE A 188 -8.52 4.47 -3.78
CA ILE A 188 -9.91 4.44 -3.30
C ILE A 188 -10.72 5.64 -3.82
N GLN A 189 -10.14 6.84 -3.80
CA GLN A 189 -10.79 8.07 -4.26
C GLN A 189 -11.04 8.05 -5.77
N GLU A 190 -10.05 7.61 -6.54
CA GLU A 190 -10.16 7.59 -7.99
C GLU A 190 -11.18 6.57 -8.45
N ARG A 191 -11.29 5.40 -7.80
CA ARG A 191 -12.36 4.45 -8.08
C ARG A 191 -13.76 4.98 -7.74
N HIS A 192 -13.89 5.89 -6.77
CA HIS A 192 -15.17 6.54 -6.46
C HIS A 192 -15.55 7.61 -7.50
N ALA A 193 -14.57 8.18 -8.20
CA ALA A 193 -14.81 9.19 -9.23
C ALA A 193 -15.22 8.60 -10.59
N CYS A 194 -14.96 7.31 -10.82
CA CYS A 194 -15.30 6.54 -12.03
C CYS A 194 -16.56 5.69 -11.83
#